data_AF-A0A2D4KE61-F1
#
_entry.id   AF-A0A2D4KE61-F1
#
_cell.length_a   1.000
_cell.length_b   1.000
_cell.length_c   1.000
_cell.angle_alpha   90.00
_cell.angle_beta   90.00
_cell.angle_gamma   90.00
#
_symmetry.space_group_name_H-M   'P 1'
#
loop_
_entity.id
_entity.type
_entity.pdbx_description
1 polymer ?
#
loop_
_entity_poly.entity_id
_entity_poly.type
_entity_poly.pdbx_seq_one_letter_code
_entity_poly.pdbx_strand_id
1 'polypeptide(L)'
;EKNDMEMKYRDRAAERREKYGVPEPPEPKKRKYSAVTPATVDFEQPTRDGLGSDNIGSRMLQAMGWKEGSGLGRKKQGIVTPIEAPTRVRGSGLGARGSSYGAVASESYREALHKTMLTRFNESD
;
A
#
# COMPACT_ATOMS: atom_id res chain seq x y z
N GLU A 1 33.22 13.47 -54.24
CA GLU A 1 31.95 13.91 -53.63
C GLU A 1 31.17 12.70 -53.13
N LYS A 2 30.49 12.83 -52.00
CA LYS A 2 29.79 11.75 -51.30
C LYS A 2 28.52 11.37 -52.06
N ASN A 3 28.35 10.07 -52.33
CA ASN A 3 27.14 9.51 -52.92
C ASN A 3 26.04 9.43 -51.84
N ASP A 4 25.44 10.56 -51.52
CA ASP A 4 24.24 10.69 -50.67
C ASP A 4 22.98 10.33 -51.48
N MET A 5 22.98 9.15 -52.13
CA MET A 5 21.77 8.56 -52.68
C MET A 5 20.90 8.10 -51.50
N GLU A 6 20.11 9.03 -50.99
CA GLU A 6 18.83 8.84 -50.30
C GLU A 6 18.78 7.55 -49.48
N MET A 7 19.32 7.57 -48.26
CA MET A 7 19.02 6.55 -47.25
C MET A 7 17.54 6.66 -46.87
N LYS A 8 16.66 6.17 -47.75
CA LYS A 8 15.22 6.14 -47.53
C LYS A 8 14.95 5.08 -46.47
N TYR A 9 14.45 5.53 -45.32
CA TYR A 9 14.13 4.65 -44.21
C TYR A 9 13.18 3.56 -44.69
N ARG A 10 13.64 2.30 -44.63
CA ARG A 10 12.82 1.14 -44.92
C ARG A 10 12.13 0.70 -43.63
N ASP A 11 10.84 0.99 -43.54
CA ASP A 11 10.03 0.61 -42.39
C ASP A 11 9.70 -0.90 -42.43
N ARG A 12 10.65 -1.70 -41.94
CA ARG A 12 10.50 -3.15 -41.82
C ARG A 12 9.40 -3.55 -40.82
N ALA A 13 8.99 -2.65 -39.91
CA ALA A 13 7.88 -2.89 -39.00
C ALA A 13 6.54 -2.76 -39.74
N ALA A 14 6.40 -1.77 -40.63
CA ALA A 14 5.25 -1.64 -41.53
C ALA A 14 5.13 -2.84 -42.49
N GLU A 15 6.23 -3.28 -43.10
CA GLU A 15 6.25 -4.47 -43.96
C GLU A 15 5.80 -5.75 -43.21
N ARG A 16 6.17 -5.88 -41.93
CA ARG A 16 5.68 -6.99 -41.08
C ARG A 16 4.19 -6.88 -40.78
N ARG A 17 3.67 -5.66 -40.53
CA ARG A 17 2.23 -5.42 -40.30
C ARG A 17 1.41 -5.76 -41.55
N GLU A 18 1.95 -5.52 -42.74
CA GLU A 18 1.29 -5.85 -44.01
C GLU A 18 1.31 -7.37 -44.29
N LYS A 19 2.45 -8.04 -44.04
CA LYS A 19 2.59 -9.49 -44.29
C LYS A 19 1.88 -10.38 -43.28
N TYR A 20 1.88 -10.00 -42.00
CA TYR A 20 1.38 -10.82 -40.90
C TYR A 20 0.14 -10.24 -40.21
N GLY A 21 -0.33 -9.07 -40.65
CA GLY A 21 -1.40 -8.33 -40.00
C GLY A 21 -0.94 -7.67 -38.69
N VAL A 22 -1.78 -6.77 -38.16
CA VAL A 22 -1.73 -6.40 -36.75
C VAL A 22 -2.57 -7.45 -36.02
N PRO A 23 -2.02 -8.19 -35.04
CA PRO A 23 -2.85 -9.09 -34.23
C PRO A 23 -3.97 -8.26 -33.62
N GLU A 24 -5.20 -8.76 -33.74
CA GLU A 24 -6.40 -8.07 -33.27
C GLU A 24 -6.12 -7.51 -31.87
N PRO A 25 -6.21 -6.17 -31.69
CA PRO A 25 -5.90 -5.57 -30.41
C PRO A 25 -6.77 -6.29 -29.38
N PRO A 26 -6.17 -6.85 -28.32
CA PRO A 26 -6.91 -7.64 -27.37
C PRO A 26 -8.08 -6.79 -26.91
N GLU A 27 -9.30 -7.35 -27.00
CA GLU A 27 -10.52 -6.61 -26.64
C GLU A 27 -10.24 -5.84 -25.35
N PRO A 28 -10.55 -4.53 -25.29
CA PRO A 28 -10.33 -3.76 -24.10
C PRO A 28 -11.11 -4.48 -23.01
N LYS A 29 -10.37 -5.17 -22.13
CA LYS A 29 -10.94 -5.82 -20.97
C LYS A 29 -11.52 -4.66 -20.19
N LYS A 30 -12.83 -4.40 -20.37
CA LYS A 30 -13.62 -3.69 -19.39
C LYS A 30 -13.32 -4.50 -18.15
N ARG A 31 -12.46 -3.95 -17.29
CA ARG A 31 -12.27 -4.48 -15.96
C ARG A 31 -13.69 -4.44 -15.45
N LYS A 32 -14.35 -5.59 -15.46
CA LYS A 32 -15.39 -5.87 -14.52
C LYS A 32 -14.60 -5.73 -13.22
N TYR A 33 -14.59 -4.50 -12.70
CA TYR A 33 -14.74 -4.33 -11.29
C TYR A 33 -16.06 -5.04 -10.99
N SER A 34 -16.06 -6.39 -11.00
CA SER A 34 -16.74 -7.05 -9.92
C SER A 34 -16.17 -6.31 -8.73
N ALA A 35 -17.05 -5.77 -7.92
CA ALA A 35 -16.66 -5.36 -6.61
C ALA A 35 -16.08 -6.63 -5.96
N VAL A 36 -14.81 -6.91 -6.23
CA VAL A 36 -13.91 -7.44 -5.25
C VAL A 36 -13.89 -6.29 -4.26
N THR A 37 -14.95 -6.26 -3.43
CA THR A 37 -14.86 -5.73 -2.09
C THR A 37 -13.54 -6.26 -1.63
N PRO A 38 -12.50 -5.41 -1.49
CA PRO A 38 -11.26 -5.90 -0.92
C PRO A 38 -11.74 -6.54 0.38
N ALA A 39 -11.55 -7.85 0.52
CA ALA A 39 -11.80 -8.49 1.78
C ALA A 39 -11.03 -7.61 2.76
N THR A 40 -11.77 -6.90 3.61
CA THR A 40 -11.19 -6.22 4.76
C THR A 40 -10.75 -7.39 5.59
N VAL A 41 -9.54 -7.88 5.29
CA VAL A 41 -8.82 -8.71 6.22
C VAL A 41 -8.61 -7.74 7.36
N ASP A 42 -9.51 -7.85 8.33
CA ASP A 42 -9.35 -7.25 9.64
C ASP A 42 -8.14 -7.96 10.21
N PHE A 43 -6.96 -7.46 9.83
CA PHE A 43 -5.73 -7.89 10.46
C PHE A 43 -5.93 -7.52 11.93
N GLU A 44 -5.97 -8.54 12.77
CA GLU A 44 -5.98 -8.36 14.21
C GLU A 44 -4.81 -7.42 14.50
N GLN A 45 -5.10 -6.26 15.09
CA GLN A 45 -4.10 -5.31 15.52
C GLN A 45 -4.08 -5.31 17.05
N PRO A 46 -3.50 -6.34 17.71
CA PRO A 46 -3.38 -6.37 19.17
C PRO A 46 -2.68 -5.13 19.73
N THR A 47 -1.81 -4.49 18.94
CA THR A 47 -1.17 -3.21 19.29
C THR A 47 -2.15 -2.04 19.35
N ARG A 48 -3.23 -2.06 18.55
CA ARG A 48 -4.27 -1.01 18.57
C ARG A 48 -5.32 -1.25 19.64
N ASP A 49 -5.80 -2.48 19.74
CA ASP A 49 -6.94 -2.80 20.62
C ASP A 49 -6.49 -3.15 22.05
N GLY A 50 -5.18 -3.40 22.22
CA GLY A 50 -4.58 -3.78 23.50
C GLY A 50 -4.91 -5.22 23.88
N LEU A 51 -3.95 -5.94 24.45
CA LEU A 51 -4.20 -7.26 25.02
C LEU A 51 -4.49 -7.11 26.52
N GLY A 52 -5.69 -7.51 26.95
CA GLY A 52 -6.11 -7.44 28.36
C GLY A 52 -5.21 -8.27 29.29
N SER A 53 -5.11 -7.89 30.56
CA SER A 53 -4.24 -8.57 31.55
C SER A 53 -4.78 -9.95 32.00
N ASP A 54 -5.97 -10.34 31.55
CA ASP A 54 -6.69 -11.56 31.88
C ASP A 54 -6.35 -12.76 30.96
N ASN A 55 -5.50 -12.55 29.95
CA ASN A 55 -5.11 -13.58 29.01
C ASN A 55 -4.17 -14.65 29.61
N ILE A 56 -4.09 -15.82 28.98
CA ILE A 56 -3.26 -16.95 29.47
C ILE A 56 -1.76 -16.57 29.44
N GLY A 57 -1.34 -15.80 28.44
CA GLY A 57 0.04 -15.34 28.29
C GLY A 57 0.49 -14.37 29.38
N SER A 58 -0.36 -13.40 29.77
CA SER A 58 -0.06 -12.47 30.87
C SER A 58 0.10 -13.23 32.19
N ARG A 59 -0.76 -14.23 32.46
CA ARG A 59 -0.65 -15.09 33.64
C ARG A 59 0.65 -15.90 33.63
N MET A 60 1.04 -16.44 32.48
CA MET A 60 2.30 -17.17 32.33
C MET A 60 3.52 -16.26 32.56
N LEU A 61 3.51 -15.05 32.00
CA LEU A 61 4.56 -14.05 32.21
C LEU A 61 4.68 -13.67 33.68
N GLN A 62 3.56 -13.41 34.35
CA GLN A 62 3.52 -13.11 35.79
C GLN A 62 4.07 -14.27 36.64
N ALA A 63 3.72 -15.52 36.29
CA ALA A 63 4.25 -16.70 36.96
C ALA A 63 5.78 -16.84 36.81
N MET A 64 6.34 -16.35 35.70
CA MET A 64 7.79 -16.26 35.46
C MET A 64 8.45 -15.03 36.10
N GLY A 65 7.71 -14.25 36.89
CA GLY A 65 8.20 -13.08 37.63
C GLY A 65 8.19 -11.78 36.83
N TRP A 66 7.65 -11.77 35.60
CA TRP A 66 7.40 -10.53 34.88
C TRP A 66 6.28 -9.74 35.58
N LYS A 67 6.36 -8.41 35.53
CA LYS A 67 5.36 -7.52 36.13
C LYS A 67 4.89 -6.54 35.07
N GLU A 68 3.61 -6.17 35.15
CA GLU A 68 3.04 -5.14 34.29
C GLU A 68 3.87 -3.85 34.38
N GLY A 69 4.10 -3.21 33.22
CA GLY A 69 4.95 -2.03 33.10
C GLY A 69 6.47 -2.28 33.20
N SER A 70 6.92 -3.51 33.44
CA SER A 70 8.35 -3.85 33.42
C SER A 70 8.80 -4.34 32.04
N GLY A 71 9.94 -3.86 31.57
CA GLY A 71 10.59 -4.40 30.37
C GLY A 71 11.09 -5.83 30.58
N LEU A 72 11.20 -6.61 29.50
CA LEU A 72 11.77 -7.95 29.53
C LEU A 72 13.31 -7.91 29.62
N GLY A 73 13.93 -9.05 29.94
CA GLY A 73 15.38 -9.23 30.03
C GLY A 73 15.95 -9.03 31.43
N ARG A 74 17.22 -9.43 31.63
CA ARG A 74 17.88 -9.50 32.95
C ARG A 74 17.87 -8.18 33.72
N LYS A 75 18.00 -7.05 33.02
CA LYS A 75 18.00 -5.71 33.61
C LYS A 75 16.69 -4.95 33.35
N LYS A 76 15.63 -5.65 32.91
CA LYS A 76 14.34 -5.06 32.50
C LYS A 76 14.48 -4.00 31.40
N GLN A 77 15.48 -4.16 30.54
CA GLN A 77 15.85 -3.21 29.51
C GLN A 77 15.04 -3.35 28.21
N GLY A 78 14.21 -4.38 28.11
CA GLY A 78 13.34 -4.60 26.96
C GLY A 78 12.26 -3.53 26.83
N ILE A 79 11.70 -3.45 25.63
CA ILE A 79 10.61 -2.52 25.30
C ILE A 79 9.39 -2.83 26.19
N VAL A 80 8.78 -1.78 26.74
CA VAL A 80 7.60 -1.87 27.63
C VAL A 80 6.32 -1.69 26.84
N THR A 81 6.26 -0.67 25.99
CA THR A 81 5.10 -0.33 25.17
C THR A 81 5.21 -1.01 23.80
N PRO A 82 4.15 -1.67 23.31
CA PRO A 82 4.14 -2.23 21.96
C PRO A 82 4.56 -1.21 20.90
N ILE A 83 5.30 -1.65 19.88
CA ILE A 83 5.66 -0.81 18.74
C ILE A 83 4.47 -0.73 17.79
N GLU A 84 4.03 0.48 17.48
CA GLU A 84 3.00 0.74 16.48
C GLU A 84 3.56 0.67 15.07
N ALA A 85 2.91 -0.12 14.22
CA ALA A 85 3.22 -0.20 12.80
C ALA A 85 2.24 0.68 12.01
N PRO A 86 2.69 1.76 11.35
CA PRO A 86 1.79 2.60 10.55
C PRO A 86 1.33 1.82 9.32
N THR A 87 0.02 1.74 9.13
CA THR A 87 -0.56 1.17 7.91
C THR A 87 -0.48 2.18 6.76
N ARG A 88 -0.53 1.70 5.51
CA ARG A 88 -0.50 2.55 4.32
C ARG A 88 -1.75 2.39 3.48
N VAL A 89 -2.09 3.43 2.73
CA VAL A 89 -3.15 3.35 1.73
C VAL A 89 -2.77 2.32 0.67
N ARG A 90 -3.65 1.34 0.43
CA ARG A 90 -3.43 0.30 -0.57
C ARG A 90 -3.18 0.93 -1.94
N GLY A 91 -2.09 0.53 -2.59
CA GLY A 91 -1.70 1.05 -3.91
C GLY A 91 -0.88 2.35 -3.86
N SER A 92 -0.59 2.90 -2.68
CA SER A 92 0.37 4.00 -2.55
C SER A 92 1.80 3.49 -2.70
N GLY A 93 2.61 4.20 -3.49
CA GLY A 93 4.05 3.94 -3.60
C GLY A 93 4.78 4.21 -2.28
N LEU A 94 5.88 3.48 -2.04
CA LEU A 94 6.78 3.76 -0.92
C LEU A 94 7.38 5.16 -1.11
N GLY A 95 7.30 6.00 -0.08
CA GLY A 95 7.79 7.38 -0.11
C GLY A 95 6.82 8.41 -0.71
N ALA A 96 5.65 7.98 -1.22
CA ALA A 96 4.63 8.93 -1.67
C ALA A 96 4.09 9.73 -0.47
N ARG A 97 4.01 11.06 -0.62
CA ARG A 97 3.41 11.95 0.39
C ARG A 97 1.93 11.58 0.57
N GLY A 98 1.47 11.52 1.81
CA GLY A 98 0.11 11.05 2.14
C GLY A 98 -0.10 9.52 2.12
N SER A 99 0.96 8.72 2.00
CA SER A 99 0.87 7.26 1.97
C SER A 99 0.52 6.60 3.32
N SER A 100 0.73 7.30 4.44
CA SER A 100 0.47 6.81 5.80
C SER A 100 -1.00 6.95 6.18
N TYR A 101 -1.62 5.83 6.54
CA TYR A 101 -3.01 5.74 6.97
C TYR A 101 -3.08 5.97 8.49
N GLY A 102 -3.09 7.25 8.89
CA GLY A 102 -3.65 7.62 10.19
C GLY A 102 -5.15 7.40 10.12
N ALA A 103 -5.62 6.27 10.65
CA ALA A 103 -7.01 5.84 10.63
C ALA A 103 -7.97 6.98 11.02
N VAL A 104 -8.80 7.40 10.06
CA VAL A 104 -10.02 8.17 10.28
C VAL A 104 -11.16 7.40 9.62
N ALA A 105 -11.54 6.30 10.27
CA ALA A 105 -12.62 5.43 9.83
C ALA A 105 -14.02 6.08 9.93
N SER A 106 -14.11 7.38 10.25
CA SER A 106 -15.37 8.13 10.39
C SER A 106 -15.58 9.26 9.37
N GLU A 107 -14.65 9.50 8.44
CA GLU A 107 -14.81 10.59 7.47
C GLU A 107 -15.74 10.19 6.31
N SER A 108 -16.78 11.00 6.09
CA SER A 108 -17.77 10.76 5.04
C SER A 108 -17.12 10.80 3.66
N TYR A 109 -17.63 10.05 2.67
CA TYR A 109 -17.06 9.98 1.31
C TYR A 109 -16.79 11.37 0.70
N ARG A 110 -17.66 12.34 1.00
CA ARG A 110 -17.52 13.73 0.57
C ARG A 110 -16.32 14.43 1.21
N GLU A 111 -16.06 14.20 2.49
CA GLU A 111 -14.92 14.76 3.21
C GLU A 111 -13.60 14.11 2.77
N ALA A 112 -13.60 12.79 2.57
CA ALA A 112 -12.44 12.09 2.05
C ALA A 112 -12.04 12.60 0.64
N LEU A 113 -13.03 12.82 -0.24
CA LEU A 113 -12.79 13.43 -1.55
C LEU A 113 -12.29 14.87 -1.45
N HIS A 114 -12.90 15.69 -0.60
CA HIS A 114 -12.49 17.08 -0.43
C HIS A 114 -11.06 17.19 0.13
N LYS A 115 -10.73 16.37 1.13
CA LYS A 115 -9.40 16.29 1.74
C LYS A 115 -8.35 15.82 0.73
N THR A 116 -8.64 14.79 -0.06
CA THR A 116 -7.70 14.32 -1.10
C THR A 116 -7.52 15.36 -2.21
N MET A 117 -8.57 16.09 -2.61
CA MET A 117 -8.45 17.20 -3.58
C MET A 117 -7.60 18.35 -3.03
N LEU A 118 -7.86 18.78 -1.80
CA LEU A 118 -7.14 19.89 -1.16
C LEU A 118 -5.65 19.57 -0.96
N THR A 119 -5.32 18.36 -0.51
CA THR A 119 -3.93 17.92 -0.37
C THR A 119 -3.19 17.94 -1.70
N ARG A 120 -3.83 17.49 -2.78
CA ARG A 120 -3.22 17.53 -4.13
C ARG A 120 -3.03 18.95 -4.66
N PHE A 121 -3.98 19.84 -4.37
CA PHE A 121 -3.91 21.24 -4.77
C PHE A 121 -2.74 21.96 -4.09
N ASN A 122 -2.60 21.82 -2.77
CA ASN A 122 -1.52 22.44 -2.00
C ASN A 122 -0.13 21.81 -2.25
N GLU A 123 -0.05 20.65 -2.92
CA GLU A 123 1.22 20.06 -3.36
C GLU A 123 1.77 20.67 -4.66
N SER A 124 0.98 21.49 -5.35
CA SER A 124 1.30 22.03 -6.68
C SER A 124 2.01 23.40 -6.67
N ASP A 125 2.26 23.95 -5.49
CA ASP A 125 3.12 25.13 -5.22
C ASP A 125 4.36 24.70 -4.41
#